data_AF-A0A7V8BWT0-F1
#
_entry.id   AF-A0A7V8BWT0-F1
#
_cell.length_a   1.000
_cell.length_b   1.000
_cell.length_c   1.000
_cell.angle_alpha   90.00
_cell.angle_beta   90.00
_cell.angle_gamma   90.00
#
_symmetry.space_group_name_H-M   'P 1'
#
loop_
_entity.id
_entity.type
_entity.pdbx_description
1 polymer ?
#
loop_
_entity_poly.entity_id
_entity_poly.type
_entity_poly.pdbx_seq_one_letter_code
_entity_poly.pdbx_strand_id
1 'polypeptide(L)' 'MSENFSLEEALKQLEEIVYQLESGNVRLDEAVALFEKGQQLVQQCENDLDAKELRIQQLVSGDRLAPFTP' A
#
# COMPACT_ATOMS: atom_id res chain seq x y z
N MET A 1 -13.39 -1.07 13.88
CA MET A 1 -13.28 0.04 12.92
C MET A 1 -12.16 -0.36 11.98
N SER A 2 -12.42 -0.46 10.69
CA SER A 2 -11.41 -0.88 9.73
C SER A 2 -10.35 0.22 9.65
N GLU A 3 -9.18 0.00 10.25
CA GLU A 3 -8.03 0.88 10.11
C GLU A 3 -7.49 0.74 8.68
N ASN A 4 -8.21 1.30 7.70
CA ASN A 4 -7.62 1.64 6.42
C ASN A 4 -6.71 2.84 6.67
N PHE A 5 -5.45 2.57 7.02
CA PHE A 5 -4.40 3.55 6.88
C PHE A 5 -4.43 4.07 5.45
N SER A 6 -4.30 5.38 5.30
CA SER A 6 -4.11 5.96 3.97
C SER A 6 -2.84 5.38 3.33
N LEU A 7 -2.80 5.34 2.00
CA LEU A 7 -1.64 4.88 1.24
C LEU A 7 -0.35 5.58 1.71
N GLU A 8 -0.44 6.87 2.01
CA GLU A 8 0.69 7.68 2.50
C GLU A 8 1.18 7.20 3.87
N GLU A 9 0.28 6.84 4.79
CA GLU A 9 0.65 6.30 6.10
C GLU A 9 1.25 4.90 6.00
N ALA A 10 0.72 4.05 5.11
CA ALA A 10 1.27 2.73 4.87
C ALA A 10 2.67 2.80 4.25
N LEU A 11 2.89 3.72 3.31
CA LEU A 11 4.21 4.00 2.74
C LEU A 11 5.19 4.49 3.80
N LYS A 12 4.78 5.43 4.66
CA LYS A 12 5.62 5.92 5.76
C LYS A 12 6.03 4.80 6.73
N GLN A 13 5.10 3.90 7.06
CA GLN A 13 5.42 2.74 7.90
C GLN A 13 6.37 1.77 7.20
N LEU A 14 6.24 1.58 5.88
CA LEU A 14 7.15 0.76 5.10
C LEU A 14 8.58 1.34 5.10
N GLU A 15 8.71 2.65 4.90
CA GLU A 15 10.00 3.37 4.99
C GLU A 15 10.67 3.18 6.34
N GLU A 16 9.90 3.27 7.43
CA GLU A 16 10.42 3.08 8.78
C GLU A 16 10.86 1.63 9.03
N ILE A 17 10.12 0.65 8.52
CA ILE A 17 10.52 -0.77 8.58
C ILE A 17 11.83 -0.99 7.81
N VAL A 18 11.94 -0.46 6.59
CA VAL A 18 13.16 -0.57 5.77
C VAL A 18 14.34 0.05 6.51
N TYR A 19 14.16 1.25 7.06
CA TYR A 19 15.19 1.93 7.84
C TYR A 19 15.67 1.09 9.03
N GLN A 20 14.75 0.48 9.79
CA GLN A 20 15.10 -0.37 10.92
C GLN A 20 15.87 -1.63 10.49
N LEU A 21 15.45 -2.28 9.40
CA LEU A 21 16.13 -3.46 8.85
C LEU A 21 17.54 -3.11 8.33
N GLU A 22 17.68 -1.98 7.63
CA GLU A 22 18.96 -1.52 7.09
C GLU A 22 19.93 -1.04 8.17
N SER A 23 19.42 -0.59 9.32
CA SER A 23 20.26 -0.16 10.46
C SER A 23 21.14 -1.28 11.02
N GLY A 24 20.76 -2.54 10.79
CA GLY A 24 21.50 -3.72 11.27
C GLY A 24 21.50 -3.91 12.79
N ASN A 25 20.79 -3.08 13.55
CA ASN A 25 20.75 -3.11 15.03
C ASN A 25 19.57 -3.92 15.59
N VAL A 26 18.76 -4.54 14.73
CA VAL A 26 17.62 -5.37 15.11
C VAL A 26 18.03 -6.83 15.30
N ARG A 27 17.45 -7.50 16.30
CA ARG A 27 17.66 -8.94 16.50
C ARG A 27 16.99 -9.73 15.38
N LEU A 28 17.46 -10.96 15.11
CA LEU A 28 16.95 -11.79 14.03
C LEU A 28 15.42 -11.98 14.09
N ASP A 29 14.88 -12.33 15.26
CA ASP A 29 13.43 -12.54 15.41
C ASP A 29 12.62 -11.27 15.15
N GLU A 30 13.18 -10.11 15.51
CA GLU A 30 12.57 -8.80 15.29
C GLU A 30 12.66 -8.40 13.82
N ALA A 31 13.77 -8.70 13.14
CA ALA A 31 13.91 -8.50 11.70
C ALA A 31 12.90 -9.34 10.90
N VAL A 32 12.64 -10.59 11.33
CA VAL A 32 11.60 -11.44 10.72
C VAL A 32 10.22 -10.83 10.92
N ALA A 33 9.88 -10.38 12.14
CA ALA A 33 8.60 -9.74 12.42
C ALA A 33 8.41 -8.43 11.63
N LEU A 34 9.45 -7.61 11.51
CA LEU A 34 9.45 -6.39 10.71
C LEU A 34 9.22 -6.69 9.22
N PHE A 35 9.87 -7.73 8.70
CA PHE A 35 9.68 -8.17 7.31
C PHE A 35 8.24 -8.64 7.07
N GLU A 36 7.68 -9.48 7.95
CA GLU A 36 6.29 -9.94 7.85
C GLU A 36 5.30 -8.77 7.87
N LYS A 37 5.51 -7.80 8.76
CA LYS A 37 4.71 -6.57 8.82
C LYS A 37 4.81 -5.77 7.51
N GLY A 38 6.01 -5.64 6.96
CA GLY A 38 6.25 -4.98 5.67
C GLY A 38 5.46 -5.63 4.54
N GLN A 39 5.48 -6.97 4.45
CA GLN A 39 4.72 -7.72 3.46
C GLN A 39 3.21 -7.52 3.60
N GLN A 40 2.69 -7.48 4.83
CA GLN A 40 1.26 -7.22 5.09
C GLN A 40 0.85 -5.82 4.63
N LEU A 41 1.68 -4.80 4.91
CA LEU A 41 1.44 -3.43 4.47
C LEU A 41 1.41 -3.32 2.94
N VAL A 42 2.36 -3.95 2.25
CA VAL A 42 2.38 -3.99 0.77
C VAL A 42 1.09 -4.60 0.23
N GLN A 43 0.69 -5.76 0.76
CA GLN A 43 -0.52 -6.43 0.30
C GLN A 43 -1.79 -5.59 0.53
N GLN A 44 -1.85 -4.87 1.65
CA GLN A 44 -2.95 -3.95 1.94
C GLN A 44 -3.00 -2.80 0.93
N CYS A 45 -1.85 -2.18 0.63
CA CYS A 45 -1.75 -1.11 -0.36
C CYS A 45 -2.21 -1.57 -1.75
N GLU A 46 -1.78 -2.75 -2.19
CA GLU A 46 -2.20 -3.33 -3.48
C GLU A 46 -3.71 -3.51 -3.54
N ASN A 47 -4.31 -4.12 -2.50
CA ASN A 47 -5.75 -4.33 -2.44
C ASN A 47 -6.54 -3.01 -2.47
N ASP A 48 -6.06 -1.99 -1.76
CA ASP A 48 -6.69 -0.68 -1.72
C ASP A 48 -6.57 0.04 -3.07
N LEU A 49 -5.44 -0.09 -3.76
CA LEU A 49 -5.25 0.45 -5.12
C LEU A 49 -6.16 -0.25 -6.12
N ASP A 50 -6.23 -1.57 -6.11
CA ASP A 50 -7.10 -2.37 -6.98
C ASP A 50 -8.57 -1.98 -6.78
N ALA A 51 -9.01 -1.83 -5.53
CA ALA A 51 -10.38 -1.42 -5.21
C ALA A 51 -10.68 0.00 -5.74
N LYS A 52 -9.73 0.92 -5.63
CA LYS A 52 -9.87 2.29 -6.15
C LYS A 52 -9.87 2.31 -7.67
N GLU A 53 -9.01 1.54 -8.32
CA GLU A 53 -8.96 1.43 -9.78
C GLU A 53 -10.28 0.85 -10.31
N LEU A 54 -10.77 -0.25 -9.72
CA LEU A 54 -12.05 -0.85 -10.09
C LEU A 54 -13.19 0.17 -9.96
N ARG A 55 -13.17 0.99 -8.91
CA ARG A 55 -14.17 2.04 -8.72
C ARG A 55 -14.10 3.09 -9.83
N ILE A 56 -12.91 3.51 -10.24
CA ILE A 56 -12.71 4.42 -11.38
C ILE A 56 -13.23 3.78 -12.66
N GLN A 57 -12.86 2.53 -12.95
CA GLN A 57 -13.30 1.80 -14.14
C GLN A 57 -14.83 1.70 -14.23
N GLN A 58 -15.52 1.45 -13.10
CA GLN A 58 -16.98 1.44 -13.04
C GLN A 58 -17.60 2.80 -13.36
N LEU A 59 -17.02 3.89 -12.85
CA LEU A 59 -17.48 5.26 -13.14
C LEU A 59 -17.28 5.62 -14.62
N VAL A 60 -16.10 5.30 -15.17
CA VAL A 60 -15.75 5.55 -16.57
C VAL A 60 -16.54 4.66 -17.54
N SER A 61 -16.93 3.45 -17.14
CA SER A 61 -17.76 2.57 -17.98
C SER A 61 -19.23 2.99 -17.98
N GLY A 62 -19.69 3.66 -16.92
CA GLY A 62 -21.05 4.20 -16.81
C GLY A 62 -21.25 5.55 -17.50
N ASP A 63 -20.18 6.34 -17.61
CA ASP A 63 -20.17 7.63 -18.27
C ASP A 63 -19.26 7.54 -19.50
N ARG A 64 -19.83 7.52 -20.71
CA ARG A 64 -19.06 7.42 -21.97
C ARG A 64 -18.15 8.64 -22.09
N LEU A 65 -16.97 8.58 -21.48
CA LEU A 65 -15.94 9.59 -21.63
C LEU A 65 -15.44 9.48 -23.07
N ALA A 66 -15.75 10.51 -23.85
CA ALA A 66 -15.11 10.72 -25.14
C ALA A 66 -13.59 10.72 -24.94
N PRO A 67 -12.81 10.15 -25.88
CA PRO A 67 -11.37 10.06 -25.74
C PRO A 67 -10.77 11.44 -25.44
N PHE A 68 -9.96 11.53 -24.39
CA PHE A 68 -9.12 12.70 -24.18
C PHE A 68 -8.07 12.71 -25.29
N THR A 69 -8.32 13.48 -26.34
CA THR A 69 -7.32 13.82 -27.33
C THR A 69 -6.46 14.94 -26.76
N PRO A 70 -5.15 14.73 -26.56
CA PRO A 70 -4.23 15.72 -25.99
C PRO A 70 -4.05 16.95 -26.87
#